data_AF-A0A369Z4G6-F1
#
_entry.id   AF-A0A369Z4G6-F1
#
_cell.length_a   1.000
_cell.length_b   1.000
_cell.length_c   1.000
_cell.angle_alpha   90.00
_cell.angle_beta   90.00
_cell.angle_gamma   90.00
#
_symmetry.space_group_name_H-M   'P 1'
#
loop_
_entity.id
_entity.type
_entity.pdbx_description
1 polymer ?
#
loop_
_entity_poly.entity_id
_entity_poly.type
_entity_poly.pdbx_seq_one_letter_code
_entity_poly.pdbx_strand_id
1 'polypeptide(L)'
;MNNNNEPYRCPACGAVLKDWREFSEKSEIDKIKPFECTGFRCGMRWNEEELKQVAENGQNNNMLIDIRNERTKTHGNFNDGAEVFETLTAPITQALNDGQISKTQYYGLTMAMSKVTRILVGDPDEADHWIDGANYLLLGGNINEQG
;
A
#
# COMPACT_ATOMS: atom_id res chain seq x y z
N MET A 1 10.96 1.95 -30.07
CA MET A 1 11.65 2.54 -28.89
C MET A 1 10.65 3.26 -27.99
N ASN A 2 10.91 3.38 -26.68
CA ASN A 2 10.13 4.24 -25.78
C ASN A 2 10.60 5.71 -25.85
N ASN A 3 9.92 6.62 -25.14
CA ASN A 3 10.24 8.06 -25.14
C ASN A 3 11.68 8.39 -24.66
N ASN A 4 12.38 7.43 -24.03
CA ASN A 4 13.75 7.56 -23.57
C ASN A 4 14.75 6.84 -24.50
N ASN A 5 14.34 6.48 -25.72
CA ASN A 5 15.13 5.69 -26.69
C ASN A 5 15.51 4.27 -26.23
N GLU A 6 14.89 3.75 -25.17
CA GLU A 6 15.12 2.37 -24.73
C GLU A 6 14.18 1.39 -25.44
N PRO A 7 14.61 0.14 -25.66
CA PRO A 7 13.73 -0.89 -26.20
C PRO A 7 12.64 -1.26 -25.20
N TYR A 8 11.40 -1.44 -25.68
CA TYR A 8 10.33 -1.98 -24.85
C TYR A 8 10.68 -3.40 -24.39
N ARG A 9 10.25 -3.75 -23.17
CA ARG A 9 10.41 -5.09 -22.60
C ARG A 9 9.07 -5.75 -22.38
N CYS A 10 9.03 -7.05 -22.65
CA CYS A 10 7.89 -7.93 -22.40
C CYS A 10 7.53 -7.92 -20.91
N PRO A 11 6.31 -7.51 -20.55
CA PRO A 11 5.88 -7.55 -19.15
C PRO A 11 5.74 -8.97 -18.59
N ALA A 12 5.59 -9.98 -19.43
CA ALA A 12 5.42 -11.37 -18.99
C ALA A 12 6.74 -12.09 -18.69
N CYS A 13 7.85 -11.75 -19.36
CA CYS A 13 9.12 -12.47 -19.21
C CYS A 13 10.39 -11.60 -19.27
N GLY A 14 10.27 -10.28 -19.42
CA GLY A 14 11.39 -9.33 -19.40
C GLY A 14 12.25 -9.27 -20.68
N ALA A 15 12.00 -10.15 -21.65
CA ALA A 15 12.69 -10.15 -22.94
C ALA A 15 12.40 -8.86 -23.74
N VAL A 16 13.29 -8.51 -24.66
CA VAL A 16 13.10 -7.34 -25.54
C VAL A 16 11.89 -7.57 -26.46
N LEU A 17 11.19 -6.49 -26.78
CA LEU A 17 10.13 -6.50 -27.78
C LEU A 17 10.67 -6.05 -29.13
N LYS A 18 10.39 -6.83 -30.16
CA LYS A 18 10.55 -6.44 -31.55
C LYS A 18 9.41 -5.50 -31.93
N ASP A 19 9.71 -4.31 -32.44
CA ASP A 19 8.73 -3.36 -32.96
C ASP A 19 8.56 -3.56 -34.47
N TRP A 20 7.45 -4.19 -34.87
CA TRP A 20 7.18 -4.47 -36.27
C TRP A 20 6.88 -3.21 -37.10
N ARG A 21 6.70 -2.04 -36.49
CA ARG A 21 6.47 -0.79 -37.23
C ARG A 21 7.69 -0.34 -38.03
N GLU A 22 8.88 -0.79 -37.65
CA GLU A 22 10.16 -0.42 -38.29
C GLU A 22 10.45 -1.22 -39.58
N PHE A 23 9.68 -2.27 -39.85
CA PHE A 23 9.91 -3.18 -40.98
C PHE A 23 8.99 -2.88 -42.16
N SER A 24 9.41 -3.14 -43.40
CA SER A 24 8.53 -2.98 -44.58
C SER A 24 7.50 -4.10 -44.71
N GLU A 25 7.86 -5.31 -44.29
CA GLU A 25 6.98 -6.48 -44.27
C GLU A 25 6.19 -6.51 -42.96
N LYS A 26 4.86 -6.39 -43.07
CA LYS A 26 3.93 -6.39 -41.92
C LYS A 26 2.66 -7.15 -42.25
N SER A 27 2.09 -7.79 -41.25
CA SER A 27 0.81 -8.48 -41.19
C SER A 27 -0.27 -7.60 -40.54
N GLU A 28 -1.55 -8.00 -40.62
CA GLU A 28 -2.65 -7.24 -40.00
C GLU A 28 -2.52 -7.12 -38.47
N ILE A 29 -1.97 -8.15 -37.80
CA ILE A 29 -1.75 -8.09 -36.35
C ILE A 29 -0.71 -7.03 -35.96
N ASP A 30 0.24 -6.69 -36.83
CA ASP A 30 1.25 -5.66 -36.57
C ASP A 30 0.65 -4.26 -36.49
N LYS A 31 -0.54 -4.03 -37.09
CA LYS A 31 -1.27 -2.76 -36.97
C LYS A 31 -1.91 -2.58 -35.60
N ILE A 32 -2.27 -3.69 -34.94
CA ILE A 32 -2.99 -3.69 -33.66
C ILE A 32 -2.02 -3.89 -32.50
N LYS A 33 -1.12 -4.87 -32.62
CA LYS A 33 -0.14 -5.25 -31.59
C LYS A 33 1.27 -5.32 -32.19
N PRO A 34 1.87 -4.15 -32.48
CA PRO A 34 3.15 -4.07 -33.18
C PRO A 34 4.34 -4.65 -32.39
N PHE A 35 4.22 -4.79 -31.07
CA PHE A 35 5.33 -5.26 -30.23
C PHE A 35 5.25 -6.76 -30.00
N GLU A 36 6.24 -7.52 -30.45
CA GLU A 36 6.32 -8.96 -30.28
C GLU A 36 7.47 -9.37 -29.35
N CYS A 37 7.20 -10.28 -28.42
CA CYS A 37 8.21 -10.79 -27.51
C CYS A 37 9.26 -11.65 -28.21
N THR A 38 10.54 -11.33 -28.02
CA THR A 38 11.64 -12.18 -28.52
C THR A 38 12.03 -13.32 -27.56
N GLY A 39 11.30 -13.49 -26.45
CA GLY A 39 11.58 -14.56 -25.48
C GLY A 39 11.27 -15.94 -26.05
N PHE A 40 12.21 -16.89 -25.90
CA PHE A 40 12.20 -18.22 -26.53
C PHE A 40 10.88 -19.02 -26.41
N ARG A 41 10.09 -18.79 -25.35
CA ARG A 41 8.80 -19.47 -25.11
C ARG A 41 7.62 -18.51 -24.89
N CYS A 42 7.76 -17.22 -25.19
CA CYS A 42 6.74 -16.23 -24.87
C CYS A 42 5.85 -15.95 -26.09
N GLY A 43 6.41 -15.39 -27.17
CA GLY A 43 5.66 -15.04 -28.39
C GLY A 43 4.49 -14.08 -28.21
N MET A 44 4.25 -13.58 -26.99
CA MET A 44 3.18 -12.66 -26.66
C MET A 44 3.36 -11.34 -27.41
N ARG A 45 2.26 -10.65 -27.65
CA ARG A 45 2.23 -9.41 -28.41
C ARG A 45 1.45 -8.33 -27.67
N TRP A 46 1.88 -7.08 -27.82
CA TRP A 46 1.30 -5.92 -27.13
C TRP A 46 1.10 -4.74 -28.06
N ASN A 47 0.16 -3.88 -27.67
CA ASN A 47 0.03 -2.52 -28.18
C ASN A 47 0.65 -1.49 -27.20
N GLU A 48 0.73 -0.22 -27.60
CA GLU A 48 1.32 0.82 -26.74
C GLU A 48 0.53 1.07 -25.45
N GLU A 49 -0.80 1.02 -25.51
CA GLU A 49 -1.68 1.27 -24.36
C GLU A 49 -1.50 0.18 -23.29
N GLU A 50 -1.46 -1.09 -23.70
CA GLU A 50 -1.18 -2.23 -22.83
C GLU A 50 0.19 -2.11 -22.17
N LEU A 51 1.23 -1.69 -22.91
CA LEU A 51 2.56 -1.49 -22.35
C LEU A 51 2.62 -0.33 -21.35
N LYS A 52 1.94 0.79 -21.65
CA LYS A 52 1.83 1.94 -20.74
C LYS A 52 1.10 1.55 -19.46
N GLN A 53 -0.05 0.89 -19.59
CA GLN A 53 -0.85 0.47 -18.45
C GLN A 53 -0.08 -0.48 -17.52
N VAL A 54 0.66 -1.44 -18.09
CA VAL A 54 1.47 -2.35 -17.27
C VAL A 54 2.64 -1.62 -16.59
N ALA A 55 3.26 -0.65 -17.26
CA ALA A 55 4.31 0.17 -16.66
C ALA A 55 3.77 1.03 -15.50
N GLU A 56 2.64 1.71 -15.70
CA GLU A 56 1.96 2.51 -14.66
C GLU A 56 1.56 1.65 -13.47
N ASN A 57 0.98 0.47 -13.72
CA ASN A 57 0.64 -0.48 -12.65
C ASN A 57 1.88 -0.95 -11.88
N GLY A 58 2.99 -1.20 -12.58
CA GLY A 58 4.27 -1.55 -11.94
C GLY A 58 4.81 -0.41 -11.06
N GLN A 59 4.75 0.83 -11.53
CA GLN A 59 5.17 2.01 -10.77
C GLN A 59 4.29 2.22 -9.52
N ASN A 60 2.97 2.12 -9.68
CA ASN A 60 2.02 2.25 -8.56
C ASN A 60 2.27 1.17 -7.49
N ASN A 61 2.51 -0.08 -7.90
CA ASN A 61 2.84 -1.16 -6.96
C ASN A 61 4.14 -0.89 -6.20
N ASN A 62 5.18 -0.39 -6.87
CA ASN A 62 6.44 -0.03 -6.21
C ASN A 62 6.24 1.10 -5.20
N MET A 63 5.49 2.16 -5.57
CA MET A 63 5.15 3.24 -4.65
C MET A 63 4.40 2.75 -3.41
N LEU A 64 3.47 1.81 -3.55
CA LEU A 64 2.76 1.20 -2.41
C LEU A 64 3.70 0.40 -1.50
N ILE A 65 4.65 -0.35 -2.09
CA ILE A 65 5.67 -1.09 -1.35
C ILE A 65 6.56 -0.12 -0.57
N ASP A 66 6.99 0.97 -1.19
CA ASP A 66 7.84 1.98 -0.54
C ASP A 66 7.11 2.64 0.64
N ILE A 67 5.85 3.04 0.47
CA ILE A 67 5.03 3.60 1.56
C ILE A 67 4.89 2.58 2.71
N ARG A 68 4.66 1.30 2.39
CA ARG A 68 4.55 0.25 3.39
C ARG A 68 5.86 0.09 4.16
N ASN A 69 6.99 0.03 3.44
CA ASN A 69 8.32 -0.12 4.04
C ASN A 69 8.67 1.05 4.95
N GLU A 70 8.39 2.29 4.53
CA GLU A 70 8.60 3.48 5.36
C GLU A 70 7.75 3.43 6.64
N ARG A 71 6.46 3.09 6.52
CA ARG A 71 5.57 2.98 7.69
C ARG A 71 5.91 1.83 8.63
N THR A 72 6.41 0.71 8.11
CA THR A 72 6.81 -0.43 8.94
C THR A 72 7.95 -0.07 9.89
N LYS A 73 8.78 0.93 9.59
CA LYS A 73 9.84 1.40 10.48
C LYS A 73 9.30 1.90 11.83
N THR A 74 8.16 2.59 11.82
CA THR A 74 7.58 3.19 13.03
C THR A 74 6.35 2.45 13.53
N HIS A 75 5.60 1.77 12.65
CA HIS A 75 4.35 1.08 13.00
C HIS A 75 4.52 -0.43 13.22
N GLY A 76 5.67 -0.99 12.86
CA GLY A 76 5.93 -2.42 12.98
C GLY A 76 5.24 -3.28 11.91
N ASN A 77 5.22 -4.59 12.17
CA ASN A 77 4.55 -5.56 11.31
C ASN A 77 3.02 -5.47 11.48
N PHE A 78 2.29 -5.53 10.37
CA PHE A 78 0.83 -5.42 10.37
C PHE A 78 0.13 -6.57 11.10
N ASN A 79 0.61 -7.81 10.96
CA ASN A 79 -0.02 -8.98 11.58
C ASN A 79 0.17 -8.97 13.10
N ASP A 80 1.39 -8.72 13.54
CA ASP A 80 1.72 -8.59 14.98
C ASP A 80 0.91 -7.46 15.61
N GLY A 81 0.79 -6.33 14.90
CA GLY A 81 -0.05 -5.21 15.32
C GLY A 81 -1.54 -5.59 15.43
N ALA A 82 -2.07 -6.39 14.50
CA ALA A 82 -3.46 -6.83 14.53
C ALA A 82 -3.75 -7.73 15.75
N GLU A 83 -2.86 -8.66 16.07
CA GLU A 83 -2.99 -9.54 17.24
C GLU A 83 -2.96 -8.75 18.55
N VAL A 84 -1.98 -7.86 18.70
CA VAL A 84 -1.86 -7.01 19.89
C VAL A 84 -3.05 -6.06 20.02
N PHE A 85 -3.50 -5.44 18.92
CA PHE A 85 -4.63 -4.52 18.94
C PHE A 85 -5.94 -5.19 19.36
N GLU A 86 -6.22 -6.39 18.84
CA GLU A 86 -7.40 -7.17 19.22
C GLU A 86 -7.40 -7.44 20.73
N THR A 87 -6.25 -7.90 21.27
CA THR A 87 -6.10 -8.16 22.70
C THR A 87 -6.31 -6.90 23.56
N LEU A 88 -5.73 -5.77 23.14
CA LEU A 88 -5.84 -4.50 23.88
C LEU A 88 -7.25 -3.90 23.84
N THR A 89 -8.01 -4.12 22.77
CA THR A 89 -9.33 -3.50 22.57
C THR A 89 -10.52 -4.36 22.97
N ALA A 90 -10.31 -5.66 23.22
CA ALA A 90 -11.39 -6.56 23.66
C ALA A 90 -12.14 -6.04 24.91
N PRO A 91 -11.50 -5.57 26.00
CA PRO A 91 -12.21 -5.04 27.16
C PRO A 91 -12.99 -3.74 26.86
N ILE A 92 -12.48 -2.90 25.95
CA ILE A 92 -13.14 -1.64 25.55
C ILE A 92 -14.42 -1.96 24.78
N THR A 93 -14.38 -2.93 23.87
CA THR A 93 -15.55 -3.43 23.14
C THR A 93 -16.59 -4.01 24.09
N GLN A 94 -16.17 -4.80 25.09
CA GLN A 94 -17.07 -5.35 26.09
C GLN A 94 -17.76 -4.24 26.90
N ALA A 95 -17.01 -3.23 27.37
CA ALA A 95 -17.57 -2.11 28.12
C ALA A 95 -18.62 -1.31 27.31
N LEU A 96 -18.43 -1.17 25.99
CA LEU A 96 -19.43 -0.56 25.11
C LEU A 96 -20.69 -1.42 25.03
N ASN A 97 -20.54 -2.73 24.82
CA ASN A 97 -21.67 -3.66 24.71
C ASN A 97 -22.49 -3.72 26.00
N ASP A 98 -21.82 -3.62 27.15
CA ASP A 98 -22.46 -3.59 28.47
C ASP A 98 -23.09 -2.22 28.81
N GLY A 99 -22.96 -1.23 27.91
CA GLY A 99 -23.52 0.11 28.10
C GLY A 99 -22.79 0.95 29.16
N GLN A 100 -21.57 0.57 29.54
CA GLN A 100 -20.78 1.25 30.58
C GLN A 100 -20.11 2.52 30.05
N ILE A 101 -19.82 2.58 28.75
CA ILE A 101 -19.20 3.71 28.09
C ILE A 101 -20.01 4.17 26.88
N SER A 102 -19.90 5.46 26.56
CA SER A 102 -20.48 6.06 25.36
C SER A 102 -19.68 5.68 24.10
N LYS A 103 -20.29 5.88 22.92
CA LYS A 103 -19.61 5.70 21.63
C LYS A 103 -18.39 6.62 21.47
N THR A 104 -18.43 7.83 22.02
CA THR A 104 -17.30 8.78 22.00
C THR A 104 -16.12 8.26 22.82
N GLN A 105 -16.39 7.78 24.04
CA GLN A 105 -15.36 7.18 24.90
C GLN A 105 -14.78 5.92 24.27
N TYR A 106 -15.62 5.05 23.71
CA TYR A 106 -15.17 3.87 22.96
C TYR A 106 -14.21 4.24 21.82
N TYR A 107 -14.57 5.23 21.01
CA TYR A 107 -13.73 5.68 19.88
C TYR A 107 -12.38 6.22 20.37
N GLY A 108 -12.37 7.09 21.38
CA GLY A 108 -11.14 7.63 21.96
C GLY A 108 -10.22 6.55 22.53
N LEU A 109 -10.77 5.63 23.34
CA LEU A 109 -10.00 4.50 23.91
C LEU A 109 -9.43 3.58 22.82
N THR A 110 -10.23 3.27 21.79
CA THR A 110 -9.80 2.42 20.67
C THR A 110 -8.66 3.09 19.88
N MET A 111 -8.76 4.39 19.60
CA MET A 111 -7.71 5.15 18.91
C MET A 111 -6.44 5.24 19.75
N ALA A 112 -6.54 5.46 21.06
CA ALA A 112 -5.40 5.43 21.97
C ALA A 112 -4.72 4.04 21.96
N MET A 113 -5.48 2.95 22.02
CA MET A 113 -4.93 1.59 21.95
C MET A 113 -4.23 1.33 20.61
N SER A 114 -4.70 1.91 19.50
CA SER A 114 -4.00 1.80 18.22
C SER A 114 -2.58 2.38 18.25
N LYS A 115 -2.34 3.42 19.07
CA LYS A 115 -1.01 4.00 19.28
C LYS A 115 -0.18 3.16 20.23
N VAL A 116 -0.77 2.62 21.30
CA VAL A 116 -0.11 1.64 22.19
C VAL A 116 0.35 0.41 21.40
N THR A 117 -0.47 -0.10 20.49
CA THR A 117 -0.08 -1.18 19.57
C THR A 117 1.19 -0.82 18.79
N ARG A 118 1.26 0.37 18.17
CA ARG A 118 2.44 0.82 17.40
C ARG A 118 3.69 0.94 18.27
N ILE A 119 3.56 1.38 19.52
CA ILE A 119 4.67 1.43 20.49
C ILE A 119 5.16 0.01 20.81
N LEU A 120 4.25 -0.96 20.97
CA LEU A 120 4.61 -2.33 21.36
C LEU A 120 5.22 -3.15 20.22
N VAL A 121 4.80 -2.93 18.96
CA VAL A 121 5.21 -3.75 17.81
C VAL A 121 6.11 -3.02 16.82
N GLY A 122 6.18 -1.69 16.92
CA GLY A 122 6.94 -0.80 16.04
C GLY A 122 8.06 -0.07 16.78
N ASP A 123 8.14 1.24 16.57
CA ASP A 123 9.16 2.08 17.21
C ASP A 123 8.59 2.73 18.49
N PRO A 124 9.04 2.33 19.69
CA PRO A 124 8.60 2.93 20.94
C PRO A 124 9.14 4.35 21.16
N ASP A 125 10.19 4.77 20.44
CA ASP A 125 10.79 6.11 20.55
C ASP A 125 10.12 7.13 19.60
N GLU A 126 9.16 6.70 18.78
CA GLU A 126 8.37 7.58 17.91
C GLU A 126 7.40 8.43 18.74
N ALA A 127 7.76 9.70 18.93
CA ALA A 127 7.05 10.65 19.78
C ALA A 127 5.58 10.84 19.37
N ASP A 128 5.26 10.77 18.08
CA ASP A 128 3.88 10.93 17.58
C ASP A 128 2.92 9.91 18.19
N HIS A 129 3.37 8.67 18.43
CA HIS A 129 2.49 7.63 19.00
C HIS A 129 2.05 7.99 20.42
N TRP A 130 2.95 8.52 21.23
CA TRP A 130 2.66 8.93 22.61
C TRP A 130 1.76 10.16 22.65
N ILE A 131 2.07 11.18 21.84
CA ILE A 131 1.30 12.44 21.78
C ILE A 131 -0.13 12.17 21.32
N ASP A 132 -0.31 11.43 20.23
CA ASP A 132 -1.65 11.09 19.73
C ASP A 132 -2.42 10.21 20.72
N GLY A 133 -1.75 9.24 21.35
CA GLY A 133 -2.37 8.39 22.37
C GLY A 133 -2.97 9.21 23.52
N ALA A 134 -2.22 10.20 24.02
CA ALA A 134 -2.70 11.13 25.04
C ALA A 134 -3.87 11.98 24.53
N ASN A 135 -3.76 12.55 23.33
CA ASN A 135 -4.81 13.38 22.74
C ASN A 135 -6.13 12.63 22.53
N TYR A 136 -6.08 11.36 22.11
CA TYR A 136 -7.29 10.56 21.97
C TYR A 136 -7.98 10.27 23.31
N LEU A 137 -7.22 10.16 24.41
CA LEU A 137 -7.81 10.03 25.75
C LEU A 137 -8.50 11.34 26.19
N LEU A 138 -7.89 12.49 25.91
CA LEU A 138 -8.52 13.80 26.19
C LEU A 138 -9.82 13.97 25.40
N LEU A 139 -9.79 13.73 24.09
CA LEU A 139 -10.96 13.82 23.22
C LEU A 139 -12.05 12.81 23.62
N GLY A 140 -11.68 11.56 23.91
CA GLY A 140 -12.63 10.52 24.34
C GLY A 140 -13.26 10.82 25.69
N GLY A 141 -12.53 11.48 26.60
CA GLY A 141 -13.01 11.96 27.88
C GLY A 141 -13.83 13.25 27.80
N ASN A 142 -13.94 13.88 26.63
CA ASN A 142 -14.45 15.26 26.47
C ASN A 142 -13.77 16.25 27.42
N ILE A 143 -12.46 16.10 27.62
CA ILE A 143 -11.66 16.99 28.45
C ILE A 143 -11.17 18.12 27.53
N ASN A 144 -11.67 19.33 27.77
CA ASN A 144 -11.14 20.52 27.10
C ASN A 144 -9.78 20.88 27.70
N GLU A 145 -8.82 21.33 26.89
CA GLU A 145 -7.50 21.85 27.31
C GLU A 145 -7.61 23.18 28.08
N GLN A 146 -8.48 23.26 29.08
CA GLN A 146 -8.59 24.39 30.00
C GLN A 146 -8.08 23.94 31.36
N GLY A 147 -6.75 23.87 31.45
CA GLY A 147 -5.99 23.89 32.70
C GLY A 147 -5.00 25.04 32.64
#